data_AF-A0A6U4NEQ4-F1
#
_entry.id   AF-A0A6U4NEQ4-F1
#
_cell.length_a   1.000
_cell.length_b   1.000
_cell.length_c   1.000
_cell.angle_alpha   90.00
_cell.angle_beta   90.00
_cell.angle_gamma   90.00
#
_symmetry.space_group_name_H-M   'P 1'
#
loop_
_entity.id
_entity.type
_entity.pdbx_description
1 polymer ?
#
loop_
_entity_poly.entity_id
_entity_poly.type
_entity_poly.pdbx_seq_one_letter_code
_entity_poly.pdbx_strand_id
1 'polypeptide(L)'
;MFKRFRLSMAVNSLTDMSNGEFEREDFLKGCTGAFEEIMETFTGNSTEGLEYVMEARVLEAFQHCLDEYSKHGIVCSYESGAVKEADIVAINFHETKDGRNRVSVDVQFVNEQRITLRDETGRAVGPVGEWVVRPSVWRFSTTLPELRWMLSDMP
;
A
#
# COMPACT_ATOMS: atom_id res chain seq x y z
N MET A 1 -16.24 20.83 -1.32
CA MET A 1 -17.47 20.39 -0.62
C MET A 1 -17.98 19.03 -1.13
N PHE A 2 -18.10 18.83 -2.45
CA PHE A 2 -18.63 17.58 -3.04
C PHE A 2 -17.83 16.28 -2.78
N LYS A 3 -16.49 16.35 -2.72
CA LYS A 3 -15.64 15.15 -2.54
C LYS A 3 -15.81 14.50 -1.16
N ARG A 4 -15.81 15.31 -0.09
CA ARG A 4 -16.02 14.83 1.30
C ARG A 4 -17.40 14.16 1.48
N PHE A 5 -18.44 14.73 0.87
CA PHE A 5 -19.80 14.18 0.93
C PHE A 5 -19.93 12.83 0.20
N ARG A 6 -19.28 12.68 -0.97
CA ARG A 6 -19.26 11.39 -1.67
C ARG A 6 -18.51 10.33 -0.88
N LEU A 7 -17.38 10.69 -0.28
CA LEU A 7 -16.60 9.76 0.54
C LEU A 7 -17.37 9.29 1.77
N SER A 8 -18.07 10.19 2.47
CA SER A 8 -18.88 9.79 3.63
C SER A 8 -20.02 8.85 3.25
N MET A 9 -20.69 9.06 2.11
CA MET A 9 -21.71 8.12 1.62
C MET A 9 -21.12 6.75 1.25
N ALA A 10 -19.93 6.73 0.65
CA ALA A 10 -19.26 5.49 0.29
C ALA A 10 -18.78 4.70 1.52
N VAL A 11 -18.29 5.38 2.57
CA VAL A 11 -17.96 4.75 3.86
C VAL A 11 -19.20 4.12 4.47
N ASN A 12 -20.31 4.85 4.54
CA ASN A 12 -21.56 4.30 5.08
C ASN A 12 -22.04 3.08 4.27
N SER A 13 -21.94 3.15 2.93
CA SER A 13 -22.31 2.03 2.05
C SER A 13 -21.44 0.80 2.32
N LEU A 14 -20.15 0.98 2.56
CA LEU A 14 -19.23 -0.12 2.90
C LEU A 14 -19.55 -0.72 4.26
N THR A 15 -19.83 0.11 5.26
CA THR A 15 -20.29 -0.35 6.58
C THR A 15 -21.58 -1.15 6.47
N ASP A 16 -22.57 -0.69 5.71
CA ASP A 16 -23.82 -1.42 5.50
C ASP A 16 -23.59 -2.76 4.78
N MET A 17 -22.80 -2.76 3.70
CA MET A 17 -22.51 -3.97 2.90
C MET A 17 -21.65 -4.99 3.64
N SER A 18 -20.95 -4.57 4.70
CA SER A 18 -20.16 -5.44 5.58
C SER A 18 -20.89 -5.79 6.88
N ASN A 19 -22.22 -5.60 6.95
CA ASN A 19 -23.02 -5.87 8.15
C ASN A 19 -22.51 -5.13 9.41
N GLY A 20 -21.95 -3.93 9.24
CA GLY A 20 -21.41 -3.12 10.33
C GLY A 20 -19.99 -3.48 10.76
N GLU A 21 -19.32 -4.42 10.09
CA GLU A 21 -17.96 -4.83 10.47
C GLU A 21 -16.86 -3.85 10.01
N PHE A 22 -17.14 -3.00 9.02
CA PHE A 22 -16.18 -1.99 8.57
C PHE A 22 -16.19 -0.75 9.48
N GLU A 23 -15.07 -0.57 10.20
CA GLU A 23 -14.76 0.64 10.97
C GLU A 23 -13.58 1.39 10.36
N ARG A 24 -13.78 2.68 10.06
CA ARG A 24 -12.80 3.52 9.33
C ARG A 24 -11.44 3.57 10.02
N GLU A 25 -11.44 3.83 11.33
CA GLU A 25 -10.22 4.05 12.11
C GLU A 25 -9.41 2.75 12.23
N ASP A 26 -10.08 1.62 12.47
CA ASP A 26 -9.43 0.30 12.53
C ASP A 26 -8.88 -0.10 11.16
N PHE A 27 -9.63 0.18 10.10
CA PHE A 27 -9.16 -0.03 8.73
C PHE A 27 -7.90 0.79 8.42
N LEU A 28 -7.89 2.09 8.73
CA LEU A 28 -6.72 2.96 8.50
C LEU A 28 -5.51 2.51 9.33
N LYS A 29 -5.73 2.09 10.58
CA LYS A 29 -4.67 1.52 11.42
C LYS A 29 -4.09 0.25 10.82
N GLY A 30 -4.94 -0.66 10.33
CA GLY A 30 -4.49 -1.88 9.64
C GLY A 30 -3.69 -1.57 8.37
N CYS A 31 -4.17 -0.63 7.55
CA CYS A 31 -3.47 -0.20 6.34
C CYS A 31 -2.11 0.46 6.65
N THR A 32 -2.03 1.21 7.76
CA THR A 32 -0.78 1.84 8.21
C THR A 32 0.25 0.79 8.64
N GLY A 33 -0.17 -0.22 9.41
CA GLY A 33 0.70 -1.34 9.79
C GLY A 33 1.20 -2.12 8.57
N ALA A 34 0.30 -2.44 7.63
CA ALA A 34 0.67 -3.11 6.39
C ALA A 34 1.64 -2.27 5.53
N PHE A 35 1.43 -0.95 5.45
CA PHE A 35 2.35 -0.04 4.77
C PHE A 35 3.75 -0.12 5.40
N GLU A 36 3.86 0.03 6.71
CA GLU A 36 5.15 0.01 7.41
C GLU A 36 5.88 -1.33 7.23
N GLU A 37 5.17 -2.45 7.35
CA GLU A 37 5.72 -3.80 7.15
C GLU A 37 6.23 -4.02 5.72
N ILE A 38 5.45 -3.61 4.71
CA ILE A 38 5.85 -3.71 3.30
C ILE A 38 7.08 -2.84 3.03
N MET A 39 7.10 -1.62 3.56
CA MET A 39 8.23 -0.71 3.36
C MET A 39 9.50 -1.23 4.05
N GLU A 40 9.40 -1.76 5.27
CA GLU A 40 10.53 -2.37 5.99
C GLU A 40 11.07 -3.59 5.23
N THR A 41 10.19 -4.47 4.78
CA THR A 41 10.55 -5.67 4.01
C THR A 41 11.24 -5.31 2.68
N PHE A 42 10.78 -4.24 2.01
CA PHE A 42 11.46 -3.69 0.83
C PHE A 42 12.91 -3.29 1.13
N THR A 43 13.15 -2.63 2.27
CA THR A 43 14.52 -2.22 2.66
C THR A 43 15.46 -3.42 2.83
N GLY A 44 14.90 -4.58 3.18
CA GLY A 44 15.62 -5.83 3.34
C GLY A 44 15.88 -6.60 2.05
N ASN A 45 15.42 -6.12 0.88
CA ASN A 45 15.43 -6.84 -0.40
C ASN A 45 14.80 -8.25 -0.30
N SER A 46 13.71 -8.37 0.45
CA SER A 46 12.94 -9.60 0.62
C SER A 46 11.47 -9.35 0.29
N THR A 47 10.73 -10.43 0.08
CA THR A 47 9.26 -10.44 0.01
C THR A 47 8.65 -11.45 0.99
N GLU A 48 9.48 -12.10 1.79
CA GLU A 48 9.06 -13.13 2.73
C GLU A 48 8.08 -12.54 3.77
N GLY A 49 6.92 -13.18 3.93
CA GLY A 49 5.89 -12.75 4.88
C GLY A 49 4.84 -11.79 4.31
N LEU A 50 5.06 -11.22 3.12
CA LEU A 50 4.13 -10.27 2.52
C LEU A 50 2.88 -10.92 1.89
N GLU A 51 2.81 -12.26 1.84
CA GLU A 51 1.67 -13.01 1.26
C GLU A 51 0.36 -12.77 2.00
N TYR A 52 0.43 -12.30 3.25
CA TYR A 52 -0.75 -12.03 4.07
C TYR A 52 -1.32 -10.64 3.85
N VAL A 53 -0.50 -9.70 3.38
CA VAL A 53 -0.82 -8.27 3.25
C VAL A 53 -0.89 -7.79 1.80
N MET A 54 -0.42 -8.58 0.82
CA MET A 54 -0.40 -8.23 -0.61
C MET A 54 -1.07 -9.29 -1.47
N GLU A 55 -1.83 -8.85 -2.48
CA GLU A 55 -2.31 -9.76 -3.52
C GLU A 55 -1.13 -10.34 -4.31
N ALA A 56 -1.26 -11.61 -4.73
CA ALA A 56 -0.20 -12.34 -5.43
C ALA A 56 0.39 -11.56 -6.62
N ARG A 57 -0.45 -10.89 -7.43
CA ARG A 57 0.00 -10.08 -8.56
C ARG A 57 0.91 -8.91 -8.16
N VAL A 58 0.66 -8.30 -7.01
CA VAL A 58 1.45 -7.17 -6.51
C VAL A 58 2.76 -7.70 -5.95
N LEU A 59 2.71 -8.83 -5.23
CA LEU A 59 3.89 -9.53 -4.74
C LEU A 59 4.83 -9.95 -5.89
N GLU A 60 4.27 -10.49 -6.97
CA GLU A 60 5.02 -10.84 -8.19
C GLU A 60 5.68 -9.63 -8.85
N ALA A 61 4.94 -8.53 -9.01
CA ALA A 61 5.49 -7.28 -9.55
C ALA A 61 6.62 -6.73 -8.66
N PHE A 62 6.46 -6.86 -7.35
CA PHE A 62 7.44 -6.44 -6.36
C PHE A 62 8.73 -7.27 -6.43
N GLN A 63 8.60 -8.60 -6.47
CA GLN A 63 9.74 -9.50 -6.66
C GLN A 63 10.48 -9.21 -7.98
N HIS A 64 9.74 -8.97 -9.06
CA HIS A 64 10.32 -8.61 -10.34
C HIS A 64 11.17 -7.33 -10.26
N CYS A 65 10.72 -6.31 -9.53
CA CYS A 65 11.52 -5.09 -9.31
C CYS A 65 12.83 -5.38 -8.56
N LEU A 66 12.79 -6.22 -7.52
CA LEU A 66 13.99 -6.62 -6.78
C LEU A 66 14.98 -7.41 -7.67
N ASP A 67 14.45 -8.33 -8.49
CA ASP A 67 15.24 -9.12 -9.43
C ASP A 67 15.94 -8.23 -10.48
N GLU A 68 15.26 -7.21 -11.00
CA GLU A 68 15.85 -6.26 -11.95
C GLU A 68 16.94 -5.40 -11.32
N TYR A 69 16.76 -4.91 -10.08
CA TYR A 69 17.83 -4.22 -9.36
C TYR A 69 19.05 -5.12 -9.17
N SER A 70 18.83 -6.37 -8.77
CA SER A 70 19.89 -7.36 -8.60
C SER A 70 20.65 -7.64 -9.90
N LYS A 71 19.95 -7.83 -11.03
CA LYS A 71 20.56 -8.06 -12.35
C LYS A 71 21.46 -6.90 -12.82
N HIS A 72 21.17 -5.69 -12.38
CA HIS A 72 21.95 -4.50 -12.74
C HIS A 72 23.05 -4.16 -11.73
N GLY A 73 23.28 -5.00 -10.71
CA GLY A 73 24.28 -4.72 -9.67
C GLY A 73 23.92 -3.48 -8.84
N ILE A 74 22.64 -3.12 -8.78
CA ILE A 74 22.13 -1.97 -8.04
C ILE A 74 21.54 -2.48 -6.74
N VAL A 75 22.05 -1.95 -5.63
CA VAL A 75 21.45 -2.11 -4.31
C VAL A 75 20.58 -0.88 -4.05
N CYS A 76 19.26 -1.07 -4.04
CA CYS A 76 18.34 -0.06 -3.58
C CYS A 76 18.21 -0.15 -2.06
N SER A 77 18.54 0.95 -1.36
CA SER A 77 18.27 1.10 0.07
C SER A 77 17.16 2.12 0.22
N TYR A 78 16.01 1.66 0.69
CA TYR A 78 14.93 2.53 1.12
C TYR A 78 15.03 2.71 2.63
N GLU A 79 14.78 3.91 3.14
CA GLU A 79 14.58 4.18 4.56
C GLU A 79 13.23 4.86 4.70
N SER A 80 12.33 4.29 5.53
CA SER A 80 11.04 4.90 5.85
C SER A 80 11.08 5.49 7.25
N GLY A 81 10.62 6.72 7.38
CA GLY A 81 10.16 7.27 8.65
C GLY A 81 8.73 6.80 8.94
N ALA A 82 8.23 7.19 10.12
CA ALA A 82 6.86 6.92 10.52
C ALA A 82 5.84 7.60 9.59
N VAL A 83 4.66 6.98 9.46
CA VAL A 83 3.51 7.58 8.78
C VAL A 83 3.03 8.80 9.59
N LYS A 84 2.99 9.97 8.94
CA LYS A 84 2.52 11.23 9.52
C LYS A 84 1.03 11.43 9.36
N GLU A 85 0.48 10.95 8.26
CA GLU A 85 -0.94 11.06 7.92
C GLU A 85 -1.36 9.85 7.10
N ALA A 86 -2.54 9.31 7.39
CA ALA A 86 -3.19 8.29 6.59
C ALA A 86 -4.67 8.68 6.44
N ASP A 87 -5.19 8.71 5.21
CA ASP A 87 -6.59 9.01 4.98
C ASP A 87 -7.17 8.23 3.79
N ILE A 88 -8.47 7.90 3.87
CA ILE A 88 -9.17 7.29 2.75
C ILE A 88 -9.48 8.39 1.71
N VAL A 89 -8.97 8.23 0.50
CA VAL A 89 -9.17 9.20 -0.59
C VAL A 89 -10.18 8.76 -1.64
N ALA A 90 -10.44 7.45 -1.75
CA ALA A 90 -11.51 6.89 -2.57
C ALA A 90 -11.97 5.52 -2.07
N ILE A 91 -13.22 5.17 -2.36
CA ILE A 91 -13.79 3.83 -2.19
C ILE A 91 -14.50 3.49 -3.50
N ASN A 92 -14.16 2.36 -4.10
CA ASN A 92 -14.76 1.87 -5.33
C ASN A 92 -15.39 0.50 -5.09
N PHE A 93 -16.62 0.36 -5.59
CA PHE A 93 -17.38 -0.89 -5.53
C PHE A 93 -17.40 -1.50 -6.93
N HIS A 94 -17.03 -2.77 -7.02
CA HIS A 94 -17.03 -3.53 -8.26
C HIS A 94 -17.99 -4.71 -8.11
N GLU A 95 -19.14 -4.60 -8.77
CA GLU A 95 -20.08 -5.70 -8.88
C GLU A 95 -19.47 -6.82 -9.72
N THR A 96 -19.43 -8.02 -9.16
CA THR A 96 -19.03 -9.21 -9.90
C THR A 96 -20.27 -10.02 -10.27
N LYS A 97 -20.20 -10.72 -11.40
CA LYS A 97 -21.32 -11.55 -11.90
C LYS A 97 -21.65 -12.74 -10.98
N ASP A 98 -20.73 -13.11 -10.09
CA ASP A 98 -20.89 -14.22 -9.14
C ASP A 98 -21.39 -13.78 -7.76
N GLY A 99 -21.79 -12.52 -7.59
CA GLY A 99 -22.36 -11.98 -6.34
C GLY A 99 -21.33 -11.68 -5.25
N ARG A 100 -20.04 -11.90 -5.51
CA ARG A 100 -18.92 -11.57 -4.62
C ARG A 100 -18.38 -10.18 -4.92
N ASN A 101 -19.10 -9.17 -4.45
CA ASN A 101 -18.72 -7.78 -4.65
C ASN A 101 -17.28 -7.52 -4.16
N ARG A 102 -16.44 -7.05 -5.08
CA ARG A 102 -15.09 -6.61 -4.75
C ARG A 102 -15.14 -5.14 -4.39
N VAL A 103 -14.53 -4.79 -3.27
CA VAL A 103 -14.39 -3.41 -2.83
C VAL A 103 -12.92 -3.05 -2.85
N SER A 104 -12.61 -1.86 -3.34
CA SER A 104 -11.26 -1.30 -3.23
C SER A 104 -11.32 0.04 -2.52
N VAL A 105 -10.34 0.31 -1.67
CA VAL A 105 -10.18 1.54 -0.91
C VAL A 105 -8.80 2.10 -1.20
N ASP A 106 -8.77 3.31 -1.73
CA ASP A 106 -7.53 4.05 -1.97
C ASP A 106 -7.20 4.83 -0.69
N VAL A 107 -6.06 4.51 -0.09
CA VAL A 107 -5.54 5.16 1.12
C VAL A 107 -4.33 6.00 0.73
N GLN A 108 -4.37 7.28 1.08
CA GLN A 108 -3.22 8.16 0.97
C GLN A 108 -2.41 8.09 2.24
N PHE A 109 -1.13 7.76 2.12
CA PHE A 109 -0.14 7.86 3.20
C PHE A 109 0.77 9.05 2.96
N VAL A 110 1.13 9.76 4.01
CA VAL A 110 2.19 10.78 4.01
C VAL A 110 3.26 10.30 4.98
N ASN A 111 4.43 9.94 4.46
CA ASN A 111 5.58 9.54 5.27
C ASN A 111 6.84 10.31 4.85
N GLU A 112 7.80 10.35 5.76
CA GLU A 112 9.18 10.70 5.40
C GLU A 112 9.86 9.49 4.81
N GLN A 113 10.58 9.70 3.71
CA GLN A 113 11.30 8.64 3.05
C GLN A 113 12.62 9.13 2.48
N ARG A 114 13.57 8.22 2.41
CA ARG A 114 14.88 8.45 1.81
C ARG A 114 15.25 7.24 0.96
N ILE A 115 15.63 7.51 -0.28
CA ILE A 115 16.05 6.47 -1.23
C ILE A 115 17.52 6.69 -1.54
N THR A 116 18.31 5.62 -1.43
CA THR A 116 19.72 5.61 -1.81
C THR A 116 19.97 4.44 -2.75
N LEU A 117 20.51 4.72 -3.94
CA LEU A 117 20.93 3.70 -4.89
C LEU A 117 22.44 3.55 -4.83
N ARG A 118 22.94 2.34 -4.64
CA ARG A 118 24.37 2.02 -4.62
C ARG A 118 24.72 0.97 -5.68
N ASP A 119 25.92 1.06 -6.24
CA ASP A 119 26.50 -0.03 -7.02
C ASP A 119 27.06 -1.14 -6.11
N GLU A 120 27.50 -2.23 -6.71
CA GLU A 120 28.14 -3.38 -6.04
C GLU A 120 29.40 -3.00 -5.23
N THR A 121 30.03 -1.86 -5.52
CA THR A 121 31.18 -1.34 -4.77
C THR A 121 30.77 -0.49 -3.57
N GLY A 122 29.47 -0.30 -3.35
CA GLY A 122 28.88 0.52 -2.30
C GLY A 122 28.84 2.02 -2.62
N ARG A 123 29.25 2.43 -3.82
CA ARG A 123 29.23 3.83 -4.24
C ARG A 123 27.82 4.23 -4.64
N ALA A 124 27.41 5.43 -4.26
CA ALA A 124 26.11 5.95 -4.69
C ALA A 124 26.10 6.16 -6.21
N VAL A 125 25.12 5.57 -6.90
CA VAL A 125 24.91 5.70 -8.37
C VAL A 125 23.94 6.83 -8.72
N GLY A 126 23.60 7.67 -7.75
CA GLY A 126 22.75 8.85 -7.90
C GLY A 126 22.94 9.82 -6.72
N PRO A 127 22.17 10.91 -6.66
CA PRO A 127 22.18 11.78 -5.49
C PRO A 127 21.84 10.97 -4.24
N VAL A 128 22.67 11.11 -3.20
CA VAL A 128 22.38 10.52 -1.89
C VAL A 128 21.12 11.20 -1.37
N GLY A 129 20.04 10.44 -1.19
CA GLY A 129 18.73 11.00 -0.89
C GLY A 129 18.76 11.87 0.37
N GLU A 130 18.10 13.02 0.31
CA GLU A 130 17.66 13.71 1.52
C GLU A 130 16.36 13.05 2.02
N TRP A 131 16.05 13.23 3.30
CA TRP A 131 14.73 12.87 3.81
C TRP A 131 13.68 13.78 3.17
N VAL A 132 12.70 13.20 2.49
CA VAL A 132 11.63 13.95 1.84
C VAL A 132 10.29 13.44 2.34
N VAL A 133 9.38 14.36 2.70
CA VAL A 133 7.98 14.04 2.96
C VAL A 133 7.28 13.85 1.61
N ARG A 134 6.72 12.66 1.36
CA ARG A 134 6.00 12.37 0.12
C ARG A 134 4.65 11.72 0.39
N PRO A 135 3.58 12.16 -0.31
CA PRO A 135 2.35 11.41 -0.34
C PRO A 135 2.47 10.21 -1.29
N SER A 136 1.87 9.09 -0.92
CA SER A 136 1.65 7.93 -1.79
C SER A 136 0.20 7.47 -1.66
N VAL A 137 -0.38 6.91 -2.72
CA VAL A 137 -1.76 6.39 -2.71
C VAL A 137 -1.72 4.90 -3.02
N TRP A 138 -2.16 4.10 -2.06
CA TRP A 138 -2.13 2.64 -2.13
C TRP A 138 -3.57 2.13 -2.14
N ARG A 139 -3.84 1.13 -2.98
CA ARG A 139 -5.18 0.55 -3.10
C ARG A 139 -5.24 -0.77 -2.37
N PHE A 140 -6.06 -0.83 -1.34
CA PHE A 140 -6.40 -2.06 -0.64
C PHE A 140 -7.69 -2.61 -1.21
N SER A 141 -7.79 -3.91 -1.39
CA SER A 141 -9.03 -4.52 -1.86
C SER A 141 -9.43 -5.73 -1.03
N THR A 142 -10.73 -6.01 -1.02
CA THR A 142 -11.31 -7.16 -0.34
C THR A 142 -12.51 -7.68 -1.12
N THR A 143 -12.91 -8.89 -0.78
CA THR A 143 -14.16 -9.50 -1.25
C THR A 143 -15.14 -9.53 -0.09
N LEU A 144 -16.36 -9.05 -0.32
CA LEU A 144 -17.40 -9.10 0.71
C LEU A 144 -18.04 -10.49 0.79
N PRO A 145 -18.45 -10.94 1.99
CA PRO A 145 -18.36 -10.25 3.29
C PRO A 145 -17.06 -10.52 4.07
N GLU A 146 -16.08 -11.22 3.50
CA GLU A 146 -14.91 -11.76 4.20
C GLU A 146 -13.96 -10.70 4.79
N LEU A 147 -14.00 -9.46 4.30
CA LEU A 147 -13.23 -8.30 4.78
C LEU A 147 -11.72 -8.52 5.01
N ARG A 148 -11.12 -9.50 4.35
CA ARG A 148 -9.67 -9.64 4.29
C ARG A 148 -9.12 -8.59 3.32
N TRP A 149 -8.58 -7.51 3.86
CA TRP A 149 -7.97 -6.42 3.08
C TRP A 149 -6.54 -6.78 2.69
N MET A 150 -6.22 -6.61 1.41
CA MET A 150 -4.88 -6.85 0.88
C MET A 150 -4.49 -5.71 -0.07
N LEU A 151 -3.22 -5.35 -0.11
CA LEU A 151 -2.68 -4.41 -1.08
C LEU A 151 -2.86 -5.00 -2.48
N SER A 152 -3.53 -4.25 -3.33
CA SER A 152 -3.96 -4.69 -4.66
C SER A 152 -3.40 -3.83 -5.79
N ASP A 153 -2.90 -2.64 -5.49
CA ASP A 153 -2.27 -1.71 -6.40
C ASP A 153 -1.44 -0.69 -5.61
N MET A 154 -0.30 -0.27 -6.15
CA MET A 154 0.55 0.78 -5.59
C MET A 154 1.32 1.50 -6.71
N PRO A 155 1.78 2.75 -6.48
CA PRO A 155 2.46 3.56 -7.50
C PRO A 155 3.80 2.98 -7.98
#